data_AF-A0A2P1G504-F1
#
_entry.id   AF-A0A2P1G504-F1
#
_cell.length_a   1.000
_cell.length_b   1.000
_cell.length_c   1.000
_cell.angle_alpha   90.00
_cell.angle_beta   90.00
_cell.angle_gamma   90.00
#
_symmetry.space_group_name_H-M   'P 1'
#
loop_
_entity.id
_entity.type
_entity.pdbx_description
1 polymer ?
#
loop_
_entity_poly.entity_id
_entity_poly.type
_entity_poly.pdbx_seq_one_letter_code
_entity_poly.pdbx_strand_id
1 'polypeptide(L)'
;MDIEDKKSDIEAKLSDIDDEISKNLKNHIINLYNALGDGEIFGRSSVEKHTGLKVSRASELIKTMYEMDLLESVKGHGKGKYRFKI
;
A
#
# COMPACT_ATOMS: atom_id res chain seq x y z
N MET A 1 -4.03 -18.59 12.86
CA MET A 1 -4.42 -17.22 13.20
C MET A 1 -3.97 -16.30 12.08
N ASP A 2 -4.83 -16.25 11.06
CA ASP A 2 -5.41 -15.04 10.46
C ASP A 2 -4.49 -14.16 9.60
N ILE A 3 -3.83 -14.79 8.62
CA ILE A 3 -3.33 -14.09 7.42
C ILE A 3 -4.48 -13.90 6.41
N GLU A 4 -5.51 -14.76 6.44
CA GLU A 4 -6.65 -14.70 5.51
C GLU A 4 -7.58 -13.52 5.79
N ASP A 5 -7.82 -13.16 7.07
CA ASP A 5 -8.72 -12.06 7.41
C ASP A 5 -8.21 -10.70 6.91
N LYS A 6 -6.92 -10.40 7.12
CA LYS A 6 -6.32 -9.12 6.68
C LYS A 6 -6.33 -8.96 5.17
N LYS A 7 -6.19 -10.06 4.43
CA LYS A 7 -6.23 -10.05 2.96
C LYS A 7 -7.62 -9.64 2.45
N SER A 8 -8.68 -10.09 3.13
CA SER A 8 -10.06 -9.76 2.77
C SER A 8 -10.34 -8.25 2.84
N ASP A 9 -9.80 -7.57 3.86
CA ASP A 9 -10.09 -6.14 4.08
C ASP A 9 -9.49 -5.24 2.98
N ILE A 10 -8.25 -5.48 2.57
CA ILE A 10 -7.62 -4.72 1.48
C ILE A 10 -8.28 -5.04 0.13
N GLU A 11 -8.62 -6.30 -0.13
CA GLU A 11 -9.29 -6.70 -1.38
C GLU A 11 -10.70 -6.10 -1.49
N ALA A 12 -11.42 -5.99 -0.37
CA ALA A 12 -12.72 -5.30 -0.31
C ALA A 12 -12.56 -3.81 -0.64
N LYS A 13 -11.64 -3.09 0.02
CA LYS A 13 -11.39 -1.67 -0.30
C LYS A 13 -10.97 -1.47 -1.76
N LEU A 14 -10.12 -2.34 -2.31
CA LEU A 14 -9.71 -2.27 -3.72
C LEU A 14 -10.83 -2.62 -4.71
N SER A 15 -11.89 -3.27 -4.26
CA SER A 15 -13.10 -3.52 -5.06
C SER A 15 -14.04 -2.31 -5.03
N ASP A 16 -14.03 -1.53 -3.94
CA ASP A 16 -14.83 -0.32 -3.80
C ASP A 16 -14.22 0.90 -4.53
N ILE A 17 -12.89 0.98 -4.66
CA ILE A 17 -12.16 2.13 -5.24
C ILE A 17 -12.05 2.04 -6.78
N ASP A 18 -13.11 1.62 -7.45
CA ASP A 18 -13.23 1.55 -8.92
C ASP A 18 -12.55 0.34 -9.60
N ASP A 19 -13.16 -0.13 -10.69
CA ASP A 19 -12.64 -1.17 -11.58
C ASP A 19 -11.50 -0.65 -12.49
N GLU A 20 -11.25 0.67 -12.49
CA GLU A 20 -10.27 1.34 -13.35
C GLU A 20 -8.80 1.03 -12.98
N ILE A 21 -8.55 0.49 -11.79
CA ILE A 21 -7.22 0.06 -11.36
C ILE A 21 -6.84 -1.30 -11.94
N SER A 22 -5.74 -1.30 -12.72
CA SER A 22 -5.21 -2.51 -13.33
C SER A 22 -4.95 -3.64 -12.32
N LYS A 23 -5.15 -4.89 -12.74
CA LYS A 23 -4.84 -6.09 -11.94
C LYS A 23 -3.40 -6.09 -11.39
N ASN A 24 -2.44 -5.58 -12.18
CA ASN A 24 -1.05 -5.46 -11.75
C ASN A 24 -0.89 -4.50 -10.58
N LEU A 25 -1.63 -3.39 -10.55
CA LEU A 25 -1.59 -2.45 -9.43
C LEU A 25 -2.20 -3.07 -8.17
N LYS A 26 -3.38 -3.72 -8.28
CA LYS A 26 -4.01 -4.44 -7.16
C LYS A 26 -3.04 -5.46 -6.53
N ASN A 27 -2.36 -6.27 -7.35
CA ASN A 27 -1.40 -7.26 -6.85
C ASN A 27 -0.20 -6.63 -6.12
N HIS A 28 0.33 -5.50 -6.58
CA HIS A 28 1.41 -4.81 -5.86
C HIS A 28 0.96 -4.30 -4.49
N ILE A 29 -0.25 -3.76 -4.39
CA ILE A 29 -0.81 -3.24 -3.13
C ILE A 29 -1.02 -4.39 -2.14
N ILE A 30 -1.65 -5.49 -2.58
CA ILE A 30 -1.89 -6.68 -1.75
C ILE A 30 -0.56 -7.26 -1.24
N ASN A 31 0.44 -7.42 -2.11
CA ASN A 31 1.75 -7.94 -1.72
C ASN A 31 2.45 -7.02 -0.73
N LEU A 32 2.38 -5.69 -0.93
CA LEU A 32 2.97 -4.72 -0.02
C LEU A 32 2.29 -4.74 1.34
N TYR A 33 0.95 -4.79 1.36
CA TYR A 33 0.16 -4.86 2.58
C TYR A 33 0.43 -6.15 3.36
N ASN A 34 0.50 -7.30 2.68
CA ASN A 34 0.85 -8.57 3.32
C ASN A 34 2.27 -8.58 3.89
N ALA A 35 3.20 -7.82 3.28
CA ALA A 35 4.59 -7.77 3.71
C ALA A 35 4.83 -6.81 4.89
N LEU A 36 4.10 -5.69 4.95
CA LEU A 36 4.27 -4.66 5.97
C LEU A 36 3.24 -4.77 7.10
N GLY A 37 2.02 -5.18 6.79
CA GLY A 37 0.89 -5.24 7.71
C GLY A 37 0.24 -3.89 7.98
N ASP A 38 -0.93 -3.96 8.61
CA ASP A 38 -1.67 -2.82 9.13
C ASP A 38 -0.98 -2.26 10.38
N GLY A 39 -0.57 -0.99 10.35
CA GLY A 39 0.14 -0.31 11.44
C GLY A 39 1.61 0.00 11.18
N GLU A 40 2.27 -0.69 10.26
CA GLU A 40 3.68 -0.46 9.95
C GLU A 40 3.88 0.89 9.23
N ILE A 41 4.86 1.66 9.70
CA ILE A 41 5.20 2.95 9.08
C ILE A 41 6.29 2.72 8.03
N PHE A 42 5.96 3.01 6.78
CA PHE A 42 6.85 2.77 5.66
C PHE A 42 7.08 4.01 4.82
N GLY A 43 8.10 3.95 3.98
CA GLY A 43 8.35 4.96 2.94
C GLY A 43 8.78 4.28 1.66
N ARG A 44 9.23 5.08 0.69
CA ARG A 44 9.64 4.59 -0.64
C ARG A 44 10.59 3.38 -0.59
N SER A 45 11.62 3.42 0.25
CA SER A 45 12.60 2.32 0.35
C SER A 45 11.99 0.99 0.77
N SER A 46 10.97 0.99 1.63
CA SER A 46 10.25 -0.24 2.00
C SER A 46 9.44 -0.76 0.82
N VAL A 47 8.78 0.13 0.08
CA VAL A 47 8.04 -0.24 -1.13
C VAL A 47 8.97 -0.88 -2.16
N GLU A 48 10.12 -0.27 -2.43
CA GLU A 48 11.15 -0.83 -3.33
C GLU A 48 11.58 -2.23 -2.88
N LYS A 49 11.85 -2.42 -1.58
CA LYS A 49 12.28 -3.70 -1.01
C LYS A 49 11.23 -4.81 -1.16
N HIS A 50 9.95 -4.50 -0.93
CA HIS A 50 8.88 -5.51 -0.88
C HIS A 50 8.18 -5.75 -2.22
N THR A 51 8.22 -4.78 -3.13
CA THR A 51 7.61 -4.91 -4.47
C THR A 51 8.64 -5.13 -5.58
N GLY A 52 9.93 -4.89 -5.32
CA GLY A 52 10.99 -4.95 -6.34
C GLY A 52 10.90 -3.83 -7.39
N LEU A 53 10.02 -2.84 -7.18
CA LEU A 53 9.84 -1.73 -8.08
C LEU A 53 11.03 -0.76 -8.02
N LYS A 54 11.39 -0.19 -9.17
CA LYS A 54 12.35 0.92 -9.24
C LYS A 54 11.79 2.15 -8.54
N VAL A 55 12.69 3.02 -8.05
CA VAL A 55 12.42 4.30 -7.37
C VAL A 55 11.21 5.08 -7.92
N SER A 56 11.16 5.32 -9.24
CA SER A 56 10.07 6.08 -9.87
C SER A 56 8.72 5.38 -9.68
N ARG A 57 8.67 4.08 -9.97
CA ARG A 57 7.44 3.29 -9.90
C ARG A 57 6.98 3.04 -8.46
N ALA A 58 7.91 2.93 -7.52
CA ALA A 58 7.59 2.89 -6.09
C ALA A 58 6.96 4.22 -5.61
N SER A 59 7.47 5.35 -6.10
CA SER A 59 6.93 6.67 -5.75
C SER A 59 5.53 6.87 -6.33
N GLU A 60 5.31 6.46 -7.58
CA GLU A 60 3.98 6.46 -8.19
C GLU A 60 3.01 5.54 -7.44
N LEU A 61 3.43 4.33 -7.05
CA LEU A 61 2.58 3.42 -6.28
C LEU A 61 2.12 4.06 -4.97
N ILE A 62 3.02 4.71 -4.22
CA ILE A 62 2.68 5.45 -3.00
C ILE A 62 1.69 6.57 -3.30
N LYS A 63 1.94 7.37 -4.35
CA LYS A 63 1.05 8.47 -4.73
C LYS A 63 -0.34 7.96 -5.07
N THR A 64 -0.45 6.91 -5.89
CA THR A 64 -1.73 6.30 -6.26
C THR A 64 -2.46 5.76 -5.03
N MET A 65 -1.79 5.00 -4.15
CA MET A 65 -2.43 4.51 -2.92
C MET A 65 -2.90 5.66 -2.01
N TYR A 66 -2.16 6.77 -1.94
CA TYR A 66 -2.56 7.95 -1.18
C TYR A 66 -3.75 8.69 -1.80
N GLU A 67 -3.79 8.83 -3.12
CA GLU A 67 -4.92 9.42 -3.86
C GLU A 67 -6.19 8.57 -3.74
N MET A 68 -6.04 7.25 -3.60
CA MET A 68 -7.11 6.29 -3.34
C MET A 68 -7.56 6.23 -1.87
N ASP A 69 -7.04 7.10 -0.99
CA ASP A 69 -7.32 7.11 0.45
C ASP A 69 -6.98 5.78 1.18
N LEU A 70 -6.07 4.97 0.60
CA LEU A 70 -5.56 3.75 1.23
C LEU A 70 -4.43 4.01 2.21
N LEU A 71 -3.81 5.19 2.15
CA LEU A 71 -2.69 5.59 2.99
C LEU A 71 -2.96 6.89 3.73
N GLU A 72 -2.40 7.01 4.92
CA GLU A 72 -2.27 8.27 5.64
C GLU A 72 -0.80 8.66 5.79
N SER A 73 -0.54 9.98 5.80
CA SER A 73 0.80 10.50 6.08
C SER A 73 1.06 10.53 7.58
N VAL A 74 2.20 9.99 8.03
CA VAL A 74 2.54 9.94 9.46
C VAL A 74 3.51 11.06 9.81
N LYS A 75 3.10 11.95 10.73
CA LYS A 75 3.95 13.03 11.26
C LYS A 75 4.87 12.49 12.37
N GLY A 76 6.05 13.10 12.53
CA GLY A 76 7.01 12.75 13.59
C GLY A 76 8.02 11.65 13.25
N HIS A 77 7.90 10.98 12.09
CA HIS A 77 8.81 9.89 11.66
C HIS A 77 9.69 10.26 10.45
N GLY A 78 9.77 11.54 10.12
CA GLY A 78 10.45 12.07 8.93
C GLY A 78 9.50 12.29 7.75
N LYS A 79 9.96 13.03 6.74
CA LYS A 79 9.16 13.33 5.53
C LYS A 79 8.93 12.06 4.71
N GLY A 80 7.75 11.94 4.10
CA GLY A 80 7.43 10.84 3.18
C GLY A 80 7.23 9.48 3.87
N LYS A 81 6.68 9.51 5.08
CA LYS A 81 6.26 8.30 5.81
C LYS A 81 4.76 8.13 5.74
N TYR A 82 4.36 6.89 5.51
CA TYR A 82 2.98 6.48 5.28
C TYR A 82 2.65 5.26 6.11
N ARG A 83 1.36 5.08 6.39
CA ARG A 83 0.77 3.87 6.95
C ARG A 83 -0.49 3.55 6.16
N PHE A 84 -0.84 2.27 6.09
CA PHE A 84 -2.15 1.85 5.59
C PHE A 84 -3.28 2.39 6.48
N LYS A 85 -4.32 2.92 5.82
CA LYS A 85 -5.55 3.43 6.42
C LYS A 85 -6.69 2.48 5.99
N ILE A 86 -6.57 1.21 6.39
CA ILE A 86 -7.51 0.15 5.98
C ILE A 86 -8.45 -0.12 7.14
#